data_AF-A0A9W9KLN7-F1
#
_entry.id   AF-A0A9W9KLN7-F1
#
_cell.length_a   1.000
_cell.length_b   1.000
_cell.length_c   1.000
_cell.angle_alpha   90.00
_cell.angle_beta   90.00
_cell.angle_gamma   90.00
#
_symmetry.space_group_name_H-M   'P 1'
#
loop_
_entity.id
_entity.type
_entity.pdbx_description
1 polymer ?
#
loop_
_entity_poly.entity_id
_entity_poly.type
_entity_poly.pdbx_seq_one_letter_code
_entity_poly.pdbx_strand_id
1 'polypeptide(L)'
;MAIITAAKAREDLFTKETLGKFSGDVYFHPLHKDEHVSILDVQFAPCARTHWHNHEKGQLLEITTGSGWVCDKGQEPRKVEAGDIVWCPPGTVHWHGAGDGGSMIHRAISFGGMEWYNPVSADDLKGVN
;
A
#
# COMPACT_ATOMS: atom_id res chain seq x y z
N MET A 1 7.62 -31.43 7.77
CA MET A 1 7.73 -30.09 7.15
C MET A 1 6.88 -30.13 5.87
N ALA A 2 5.63 -29.69 5.97
CA ALA A 2 4.72 -29.70 4.81
C ALA A 2 4.82 -28.35 4.11
N ILE A 3 5.04 -28.36 2.80
CA ILE A 3 4.82 -27.18 1.96
C ILE A 3 3.30 -27.01 1.88
N ILE A 4 2.74 -26.11 2.69
CA ILE A 4 1.31 -25.81 2.70
C ILE A 4 1.06 -24.89 1.50
N THR A 5 0.57 -25.48 0.42
CA THR A 5 -0.09 -24.86 -0.74
C THR A 5 0.74 -23.84 -1.54
N ALA A 6 1.07 -24.20 -2.78
CA ALA A 6 1.51 -23.23 -3.79
C ALA A 6 0.28 -22.60 -4.45
N ALA A 7 0.05 -21.30 -4.24
CA ALA A 7 -0.88 -20.51 -5.05
C ALA A 7 -0.13 -19.95 -6.26
N LYS A 8 -0.69 -20.08 -7.46
CA LYS A 8 -0.18 -19.39 -8.66
C LYS A 8 -0.74 -17.97 -8.69
N ALA A 9 0.12 -16.97 -8.90
CA ALA A 9 -0.30 -15.65 -9.32
C ALA A 9 -1.02 -15.76 -10.68
N ARG A 10 -2.22 -15.22 -10.79
CA ARG A 10 -3.01 -15.09 -12.01
C ARG A 10 -3.42 -13.61 -12.16
N GLU A 11 -3.63 -13.18 -13.38
CA GLU A 11 -3.92 -11.78 -13.71
C GLU A 11 -5.38 -11.36 -13.37
N ASP A 12 -6.26 -12.32 -13.06
CA ASP A 12 -7.67 -12.13 -12.69
C ASP A 12 -7.91 -11.99 -11.17
N LEU A 13 -6.86 -11.77 -10.37
CA LEU A 13 -6.91 -11.89 -8.90
C LEU A 13 -7.16 -10.57 -8.16
N PHE A 14 -7.16 -9.43 -8.85
CA PHE A 14 -7.47 -8.14 -8.25
C PHE A 14 -8.98 -7.91 -8.23
N THR A 15 -9.57 -7.96 -7.04
CA THR A 15 -10.98 -7.62 -6.83
C THR A 15 -11.11 -6.18 -6.32
N LYS A 16 -12.17 -5.49 -6.76
CA LYS A 16 -12.55 -4.19 -6.21
C LYS A 16 -13.28 -4.42 -4.88
N GLU A 17 -12.50 -4.68 -3.84
CA GLU A 17 -12.96 -4.78 -2.46
C GLU A 17 -12.46 -3.59 -1.65
N THR A 18 -13.15 -3.24 -0.56
CA THR A 18 -12.72 -2.14 0.31
C THR A 18 -12.07 -2.68 1.58
N LEU A 19 -10.77 -2.96 1.52
CA LEU A 19 -9.97 -3.42 2.67
C LEU A 19 -9.29 -2.27 3.43
N GLY A 20 -10.01 -1.17 3.68
CA GLY A 20 -9.43 0.03 4.29
C GLY A 20 -10.12 1.34 3.89
N LYS A 21 -9.42 2.47 4.03
CA LYS A 21 -9.90 3.79 3.61
C LYS A 21 -9.00 4.36 2.52
N PHE A 22 -9.58 4.65 1.37
CA PHE A 22 -8.85 5.06 0.17
C PHE A 22 -9.54 6.24 -0.52
N SER A 23 -8.73 7.02 -1.22
CA SER A 23 -9.20 7.97 -2.24
C SER A 23 -8.89 7.38 -3.62
N GLY A 24 -9.86 7.38 -4.54
CA GLY A 24 -9.72 6.76 -5.85
C GLY A 24 -9.96 5.24 -5.85
N ASP A 25 -9.71 4.61 -6.99
CA ASP A 25 -9.96 3.18 -7.19
C ASP A 25 -8.74 2.34 -6.79
N VAL A 26 -8.96 1.40 -5.88
CA VAL A 26 -7.95 0.48 -5.35
C VAL A 26 -8.48 -0.94 -5.44
N TYR A 27 -7.62 -1.86 -5.86
CA TYR A 27 -7.94 -3.27 -6.04
C TYR A 27 -6.98 -4.12 -5.21
N PHE A 28 -7.47 -5.25 -4.71
CA PHE A 28 -6.71 -6.10 -3.79
C PHE A 28 -6.60 -7.50 -4.33
N HIS A 29 -5.44 -8.10 -4.12
CA HIS A 29 -5.23 -9.54 -4.23
C HIS A 29 -4.65 -10.02 -2.89
N PRO A 30 -5.51 -10.53 -1.98
CA PRO A 30 -5.07 -11.06 -0.69
C PRO A 30 -4.22 -12.32 -0.88
N LEU A 31 -3.06 -12.38 -0.23
CA LEU A 31 -2.16 -13.53 -0.29
C LEU A 31 -2.17 -14.34 1.00
N HIS A 32 -2.14 -13.67 2.15
CA HIS A 32 -2.17 -14.32 3.47
C HIS A 32 -2.70 -13.36 4.54
N LYS A 33 -3.38 -13.88 5.55
CA LYS A 33 -3.80 -13.10 6.72
C LYS A 33 -3.98 -14.00 7.94
N ASP A 34 -3.31 -13.67 9.03
CA ASP A 34 -3.52 -14.26 10.35
C ASP A 34 -3.48 -13.17 11.45
N GLU A 35 -3.34 -13.59 12.70
CA GLU A 35 -3.28 -12.70 13.88
C GLU A 35 -1.98 -11.89 14.01
N HIS A 36 -0.96 -12.17 13.21
CA HIS A 36 0.36 -11.55 13.29
C HIS A 36 0.72 -10.78 12.02
N VAL A 37 0.36 -11.31 10.86
CA VAL A 37 0.78 -10.78 9.56
C VAL A 37 -0.35 -10.78 8.54
N SER A 38 -0.40 -9.71 7.76
CA SER A 38 -1.24 -9.60 6.56
C SER A 38 -0.35 -9.35 5.36
N ILE A 39 -0.53 -10.13 4.29
CA ILE A 39 0.18 -10.00 3.02
C ILE A 39 -0.83 -9.85 1.90
N LEU A 40 -0.69 -8.78 1.13
CA LEU A 40 -1.61 -8.42 0.06
C LEU A 40 -0.88 -7.68 -1.04
N ASP A 41 -1.20 -8.03 -2.28
CA ASP A 41 -0.86 -7.20 -3.43
C ASP A 41 -1.97 -6.15 -3.57
N VAL A 42 -1.59 -4.90 -3.77
CA VAL A 42 -2.52 -3.77 -3.90
C VAL A 42 -2.22 -3.04 -5.18
N GLN A 43 -3.24 -2.87 -6.01
CA GLN A 43 -3.18 -2.04 -7.21
C GLN A 43 -3.90 -0.73 -6.96
N PHE A 44 -3.19 0.37 -7.13
CA PHE A 44 -3.73 1.72 -7.15
C PHE A 44 -3.92 2.16 -8.60
N ALA A 45 -5.15 2.52 -8.97
CA ALA A 45 -5.40 3.26 -10.20
C ALA A 45 -4.70 4.64 -10.14
N PRO A 46 -4.51 5.34 -11.27
CA PRO A 46 -3.95 6.69 -11.25
C PRO A 46 -4.65 7.60 -10.23
N CYS A 47 -3.86 8.37 -9.49
CA CYS A 47 -4.26 9.24 -8.38
C CYS A 47 -4.84 8.53 -7.15
N ALA A 48 -4.98 7.20 -7.16
CA ALA A 48 -5.53 6.46 -6.03
C ALA A 48 -4.49 6.26 -4.92
N ARG A 49 -4.93 6.33 -3.67
CA ARG A 49 -4.03 6.30 -2.50
C ARG A 49 -4.76 5.92 -1.22
N THR A 50 -4.01 5.45 -0.24
CA THR A 50 -4.52 5.26 1.12
C THR A 50 -4.88 6.59 1.75
N HIS A 51 -5.78 6.57 2.73
CA HIS A 51 -5.81 7.62 3.75
C HIS A 51 -4.54 7.54 4.62
N TRP A 52 -4.31 8.56 5.44
CA TRP A 52 -3.29 8.49 6.48
C TRP A 52 -3.59 7.31 7.42
N HIS A 53 -2.57 6.52 7.75
CA HIS A 53 -2.69 5.38 8.67
C HIS A 53 -1.35 5.06 9.32
N ASN A 54 -1.35 4.18 10.33
CA ASN A 54 -0.15 3.58 10.89
C ASN A 54 -0.34 2.06 11.08
N HIS A 55 0.77 1.34 11.24
CA HIS A 55 0.78 -0.07 11.64
C HIS A 55 1.50 -0.23 12.99
N GLU A 56 0.91 -1.02 13.88
CA GLU A 56 1.40 -1.25 15.25
C GLU A 56 2.82 -1.80 15.28
N LYS A 57 3.16 -2.73 14.38
CA LYS A 57 4.49 -3.37 14.29
C LYS A 57 5.20 -3.09 12.96
N GLY A 58 4.73 -2.07 12.23
CA GLY A 58 5.32 -1.61 10.97
C GLY A 58 4.80 -2.33 9.74
N GLN A 59 5.26 -1.87 8.58
CA GLN A 59 4.87 -2.37 7.27
C GLN A 59 6.05 -2.33 6.30
N LEU A 60 6.22 -3.40 5.53
CA LEU A 60 7.13 -3.46 4.39
C LEU A 60 6.31 -3.37 3.09
N LEU A 61 6.75 -2.52 2.17
CA LEU A 61 6.20 -2.41 0.82
C LEU A 61 7.28 -2.82 -0.17
N GLU A 62 6.94 -3.72 -1.08
CA GLU A 62 7.74 -4.06 -2.27
C GLU A 62 6.97 -3.54 -3.49
N ILE A 63 7.51 -2.55 -4.19
CA ILE A 63 6.86 -2.03 -5.41
C ILE A 63 7.16 -3.00 -6.55
N THR A 64 6.12 -3.60 -7.13
CA THR A 64 6.27 -4.64 -8.15
C THR A 64 6.05 -4.12 -9.57
N THR A 65 5.21 -3.08 -9.73
CA THR A 65 4.84 -2.54 -11.04
C THR A 65 4.55 -1.04 -10.96
N GLY A 66 4.97 -0.29 -11.98
CA GLY A 66 4.65 1.12 -12.14
C GLY A 66 5.44 2.03 -11.20
N SER A 67 4.88 3.20 -10.90
CA SER A 67 5.48 4.18 -9.99
C SER A 67 4.41 4.84 -9.13
N GLY A 68 4.77 5.19 -7.91
CA GLY A 68 3.87 5.82 -6.97
C GLY A 68 4.61 6.72 -6.00
N TRP A 69 3.96 6.97 -4.87
CA TRP A 69 4.43 7.90 -3.86
C TRP A 69 4.21 7.31 -2.47
N VAL A 70 5.13 7.61 -1.57
CA VAL A 70 5.03 7.32 -0.13
C VAL A 70 5.36 8.59 0.64
N CYS A 71 4.67 8.81 1.76
CA CYS A 71 4.91 10.01 2.57
C CYS A 71 4.66 9.76 4.04
N ASP A 72 5.61 10.19 4.87
CA ASP A 72 5.44 10.24 6.32
C ASP A 72 4.79 11.57 6.69
N LYS A 73 3.92 11.56 7.70
CA LYS A 73 3.18 12.77 8.09
C LYS A 73 4.12 13.91 8.46
N GLY A 74 3.96 15.05 7.80
CA GLY A 74 4.78 16.24 8.00
C GLY A 74 6.13 16.21 7.27
N GLN A 75 6.34 15.27 6.34
CA GLN A 75 7.49 15.23 5.44
C GLN A 75 7.03 15.46 3.99
N GLU A 76 8.01 15.66 3.10
CA GLU A 76 7.75 15.74 1.66
C GLU A 76 7.49 14.33 1.08
N PRO A 77 6.53 14.19 0.15
CA PRO A 77 6.31 12.93 -0.56
C PRO A 77 7.55 12.46 -1.32
N ARG A 78 7.80 11.15 -1.29
CA ARG A 78 8.91 10.48 -1.99
C ARG A 78 8.36 9.60 -3.10
N LYS A 79 8.89 9.75 -4.31
CA LYS A 79 8.56 8.89 -5.44
C LYS A 79 9.19 7.51 -5.25
N VAL A 80 8.47 6.48 -5.66
CA VAL A 80 8.91 5.08 -5.68
C VAL A 80 8.55 4.44 -7.01
N GLU A 81 9.32 3.44 -7.42
CA GLU A 81 9.12 2.69 -8.67
C GLU A 81 9.36 1.20 -8.49
N ALA A 82 8.97 0.40 -9.50
CA ALA A 82 9.14 -1.05 -9.47
C ALA A 82 10.59 -1.45 -9.14
N GLY A 83 10.76 -2.29 -8.11
CA GLY A 83 12.05 -2.69 -7.55
C GLY A 83 12.39 -2.01 -6.22
N ASP A 84 11.74 -0.89 -5.88
CA ASP A 84 11.94 -0.25 -4.59
C ASP A 84 11.32 -1.03 -3.43
N ILE A 85 12.00 -0.98 -2.29
CA ILE A 85 11.53 -1.53 -1.00
C ILE A 85 11.41 -0.39 0.01
N VAL A 86 10.23 -0.26 0.63
CA VAL A 86 9.95 0.77 1.63
C VAL A 86 9.63 0.10 2.96
N TRP A 87 10.34 0.51 4.02
CA TRP A 87 10.00 0.15 5.38
C TRP A 87 9.33 1.32 6.08
N CYS A 88 8.11 1.11 6.56
CA CYS A 88 7.34 2.03 7.39
C CYS A 88 7.45 1.55 8.86
N PRO A 89 8.23 2.22 9.72
CA PRO A 89 8.43 1.78 11.09
C PRO A 89 7.13 1.72 11.93
N PRO A 90 7.12 0.96 13.03
CA PRO A 90 6.00 0.91 13.98
C PRO A 90 5.51 2.30 14.39
N GLY A 91 4.19 2.52 14.28
CA GLY A 91 3.53 3.77 14.68
C GLY A 91 3.77 4.98 13.77
N THR A 92 4.59 4.86 12.72
CA THR A 92 4.77 5.94 11.74
C THR A 92 3.47 6.17 10.98
N VAL A 93 2.92 7.38 11.07
CA VAL A 93 1.74 7.79 10.30
C VAL A 93 2.17 8.12 8.88
N HIS A 94 1.66 7.39 7.89
CA HIS A 94 2.04 7.53 6.49
C HIS A 94 0.85 7.33 5.54
N TRP A 95 1.06 7.68 4.28
CA TRP A 95 0.23 7.25 3.16
C TRP A 95 1.08 6.76 2.00
N HIS A 96 0.47 5.98 1.13
CA HIS A 96 1.06 5.56 -0.13
C HIS A 96 0.00 5.38 -1.21
N GLY A 97 0.42 5.44 -2.47
CA GLY A 97 -0.49 5.33 -3.61
C GLY A 97 0.17 5.64 -4.94
N ALA A 98 -0.64 5.69 -5.99
CA ALA A 98 -0.22 6.08 -7.34
C ALA A 98 -0.26 7.61 -7.52
N GLY A 99 0.60 8.11 -8.41
CA GLY A 99 0.49 9.46 -8.97
C GLY A 99 -0.47 9.53 -10.16
N ASP A 100 -0.49 10.67 -10.83
CA ASP A 100 -1.18 10.99 -12.07
C ASP A 100 -0.57 10.28 -13.29
N GLY A 101 0.73 9.96 -13.23
CA GLY A 101 1.50 9.39 -14.32
C GLY A 101 1.22 7.93 -14.64
N GLY A 102 0.41 7.24 -13.82
CA GLY A 102 0.05 5.84 -14.06
C GLY A 102 -0.39 5.10 -12.80
N SER A 103 -0.68 3.80 -12.95
CA SER A 103 -0.98 2.92 -11.82
C SER A 103 0.29 2.46 -11.10
N MET A 104 0.10 1.98 -9.87
CA MET A 104 1.14 1.33 -9.07
C MET A 104 0.62 0.03 -8.48
N ILE A 105 1.45 -1.01 -8.48
CA ILE A 105 1.20 -2.24 -7.74
C ILE A 105 2.33 -2.44 -6.75
N HIS A 106 1.99 -2.69 -5.49
CA HIS A 106 2.94 -3.12 -4.48
C HIS A 106 2.44 -4.35 -3.73
N ARG A 107 3.37 -5.12 -3.18
CA ARG A 107 3.10 -6.08 -2.12
C ARG A 107 3.29 -5.41 -0.78
N ALA A 108 2.24 -5.41 0.04
CA ALA A 108 2.29 -4.94 1.41
C ALA A 108 2.34 -6.12 2.38
N ILE A 109 3.30 -6.07 3.30
CA ILE A 109 3.46 -7.01 4.41
C ILE A 109 3.32 -6.19 5.69
N SER A 110 2.16 -6.29 6.33
CA SER A 110 1.83 -5.55 7.55
C SER A 110 1.92 -6.45 8.77
N PHE A 111 2.49 -5.92 9.85
CA PHE A 111 2.64 -6.63 11.11
C PHE A 111 1.77 -5.98 12.21
N GLY A 112 0.97 -6.80 12.89
CA GLY A 112 0.08 -6.34 13.96
C GLY A 112 -1.14 -5.54 13.48
N GLY A 113 -1.73 -4.76 14.39
CA GLY A 113 -2.91 -3.93 14.09
C GLY A 113 -2.61 -2.71 13.21
N MET A 114 -3.67 -2.10 12.69
CA MET A 114 -3.60 -0.87 11.87
C MET A 114 -4.65 0.13 12.36
N GLU A 115 -4.29 1.41 12.38
CA GLU A 115 -5.20 2.51 12.69
C GLU A 115 -5.32 3.48 11.51
N TRP A 116 -6.56 3.85 11.17
CA TRP A 116 -6.87 4.76 10.07
C TRP A 116 -7.20 6.18 10.55
N TYR A 117 -6.71 7.17 9.82
CA TYR A 117 -6.97 8.59 10.05
C TYR A 117 -7.75 9.22 8.87
N ASN A 118 -7.66 10.55 8.78
CA ASN A 118 -8.32 11.36 7.77
C ASN A 118 -7.75 11.12 6.36
N PRO A 119 -8.52 11.45 5.31
CA PRO A 119 -8.00 11.49 3.94
C PRO A 119 -6.76 12.37 3.81
N VAL A 120 -5.90 12.03 2.85
CA VAL A 120 -4.78 12.88 2.42
C VAL A 120 -5.33 14.12 1.74
N SER A 121 -5.00 15.30 2.26
CA SER A 121 -5.52 16.57 1.77
C SER A 121 -4.82 17.03 0.48
N ALA A 122 -5.36 18.04 -0.20
CA ALA A 122 -4.70 18.62 -1.37
C ALA A 122 -3.34 19.26 -1.02
N ASP A 123 -3.19 19.81 0.18
CA ASP A 123 -1.93 20.38 0.64
C ASP A 123 -0.86 19.32 0.88
N ASP A 124 -1.25 18.14 1.38
CA ASP A 124 -0.35 17.00 1.58
C ASP A 124 0.17 16.39 0.26
N LEU A 125 -0.45 16.73 -0.87
CA LEU A 125 -0.12 16.23 -2.20
C LEU A 125 0.77 17.18 -3.02
N LYS A 126 1.24 18.29 -2.42
CA LYS A 126 2.17 19.19 -3.12
C LYS A 126 3.41 18.40 -3.54
N GLY A 127 3.78 18.53 -4.82
CA GLY A 127 4.93 17.83 -5.40
C GLY A 127 4.64 16.42 -5.91
N VAL A 128 3.44 15.86 -5.68
CA VAL A 128 2.99 14.61 -6.29
C VAL A 128 2.54 14.91 -7.72
N ASN A 129 3.28 14.39 -8.71
CA ASN A 129 2.74 14.11 -10.03
C ASN A 129 2.29 12.66 -10.07
#